data_AF-A0A6J7BKC2-F1
#
_entry.id   AF-A0A6J7BKC2-F1
#
_cell.length_a   1.000
_cell.length_b   1.000
_cell.length_c   1.000
_cell.angle_alpha   90.00
_cell.angle_beta   90.00
_cell.angle_gamma   90.00
#
_symmetry.space_group_name_H-M   'P 1'
#
loop_
_entity.id
_entity.type
_entity.pdbx_description
1 polymer ?
#
loop_
_entity_poly.entity_id
_entity_poly.type
_entity_poly.pdbx_seq_one_letter_code
_entity_poly.pdbx_strand_id
1 'polypeptide(L)'
;MITGVAFVPSTPLLVPAVGVGASHELDHLRAGCMAALAEVLSPATQRVVVVGAGAKNRLYTEGSGTLRGFGVDLDVDLSFALNVPGEPPLPQAPGGGDRLPLALTLGTWLLQQAGWSGERLAVEIDMTADEAEVDSRALEVAHLLESDLPTALLVVADGSAARTEKAPASLHPEAAGFDAAVAAALASGLPANLGALDRERAIEVSAGGWPAWHLASSLCAGAEFQARMHADEAPYGVGYLVAEWVVR
;
A
#
# COMPACT_ATOMS: atom_id res chain seq x y z
N MET A 1 8.18 14.99 7.78
CA MET A 1 7.80 14.21 9.00
C MET A 1 6.66 13.26 8.67
N ILE A 2 6.73 11.99 9.09
CA ILE A 2 5.61 11.04 8.92
C ILE A 2 4.59 11.24 10.03
N THR A 3 3.32 11.46 9.70
CA THR A 3 2.23 11.72 10.67
C THR A 3 1.29 10.54 10.87
N GLY A 4 1.26 9.60 9.90
CA GLY A 4 0.47 8.38 9.99
C GLY A 4 0.74 7.45 8.81
N VAL A 5 0.26 6.21 8.95
CA VAL A 5 0.42 5.13 7.97
C VAL A 5 -0.90 4.37 7.83
N ALA A 6 -1.43 4.26 6.62
CA ALA A 6 -2.51 3.34 6.31
C ALA A 6 -1.94 2.11 5.60
N PHE A 7 -2.33 0.93 6.06
CA PHE A 7 -2.00 -0.36 5.45
C PHE A 7 -3.24 -0.92 4.78
N VAL A 8 -3.15 -1.26 3.50
CA VAL A 8 -4.26 -1.75 2.69
C VAL A 8 -3.79 -2.88 1.75
N PRO A 9 -4.67 -3.80 1.34
CA PRO A 9 -4.30 -4.88 0.42
C PRO A 9 -4.06 -4.40 -1.01
N SER A 10 -3.28 -5.17 -1.78
CA SER A 10 -3.01 -4.98 -3.21
C SER A 10 -3.96 -5.77 -4.12
N THR A 11 -5.10 -6.21 -3.60
CA THR A 11 -6.08 -6.96 -4.40
C THR A 11 -6.87 -6.06 -5.35
N PRO A 12 -6.94 -6.38 -6.66
CA PRO A 12 -7.75 -5.62 -7.63
C PRO A 12 -9.25 -5.70 -7.32
N LEU A 13 -9.67 -6.67 -6.50
CA LEU A 13 -11.05 -6.85 -6.04
C LEU A 13 -11.53 -5.71 -5.11
N LEU A 14 -10.61 -4.87 -4.63
CA LEU A 14 -10.98 -3.59 -4.01
C LEU A 14 -11.76 -2.69 -4.98
N VAL A 15 -11.57 -2.82 -6.29
CA VAL A 15 -12.38 -2.09 -7.27
C VAL A 15 -13.67 -2.87 -7.52
N PRO A 16 -14.86 -2.33 -7.18
CA PRO A 16 -16.10 -3.10 -7.22
C PRO A 16 -16.42 -3.72 -8.59
N ALA A 17 -16.00 -3.07 -9.67
CA ALA A 17 -16.19 -3.51 -11.05
C ALA A 17 -15.38 -4.78 -11.40
N VAL A 18 -14.34 -5.14 -10.66
CA VAL A 18 -13.55 -6.37 -10.90
C VAL A 18 -14.29 -7.60 -10.39
N GLY A 19 -14.87 -7.55 -9.19
CA GLY A 19 -15.54 -8.68 -8.54
C GLY A 19 -16.98 -8.92 -8.99
N VAL A 20 -17.30 -8.74 -10.27
CA VAL A 20 -18.69 -8.78 -10.81
C VAL A 20 -19.50 -9.94 -10.20
N GLY A 21 -20.62 -9.61 -9.53
CA GLY A 21 -21.52 -10.59 -8.90
C GLY A 21 -21.16 -11.02 -7.48
N ALA A 22 -19.91 -10.90 -7.05
CA ALA A 22 -19.42 -11.22 -5.69
C ALA A 22 -18.87 -10.00 -4.94
N SER A 23 -18.97 -8.79 -5.53
CA SER A 23 -18.36 -7.58 -4.99
C SER A 23 -18.67 -7.32 -3.52
N HIS A 24 -19.91 -7.59 -3.09
CA HIS A 24 -20.38 -7.41 -1.72
C HIS A 24 -19.57 -8.19 -0.67
N GLU A 25 -18.91 -9.29 -1.06
CA GLU A 25 -18.02 -10.05 -0.18
C GLU A 25 -16.86 -9.20 0.36
N LEU A 26 -16.45 -8.15 -0.36
CA LEU A 26 -15.38 -7.23 0.04
C LEU A 26 -15.87 -5.85 0.50
N ASP A 27 -17.16 -5.69 0.82
CA ASP A 27 -17.68 -4.42 1.35
C ASP A 27 -17.00 -4.05 2.68
N HIS A 28 -16.80 -5.03 3.57
CA HIS A 28 -16.11 -4.82 4.82
C HIS A 28 -14.66 -4.39 4.61
N LEU A 29 -13.93 -5.07 3.72
CA LEU A 29 -12.55 -4.75 3.38
C LEU A 29 -12.40 -3.33 2.83
N ARG A 30 -13.27 -2.94 1.88
CA ARG A 30 -13.29 -1.59 1.31
C ARG A 30 -13.61 -0.54 2.36
N ALA A 31 -14.61 -0.78 3.21
CA ALA A 31 -14.95 0.13 4.29
C ALA A 31 -13.78 0.31 5.26
N GLY A 32 -13.07 -0.78 5.59
CA GLY A 32 -11.84 -0.72 6.38
C GLY A 32 -10.76 0.14 5.72
N CYS A 33 -10.50 -0.05 4.42
CA CYS A 33 -9.50 0.74 3.69
C CYS A 33 -9.83 2.24 3.73
N MET A 34 -11.10 2.60 3.55
CA MET A 34 -11.55 3.98 3.61
C MET A 34 -11.48 4.56 5.02
N ALA A 35 -11.77 3.76 6.05
CA ALA A 35 -11.65 4.19 7.44
C ALA A 35 -10.19 4.44 7.83
N ALA A 36 -9.27 3.54 7.44
CA ALA A 36 -7.84 3.70 7.67
C ALA A 36 -7.31 4.99 7.01
N LEU A 37 -7.70 5.23 5.75
CA LEU A 37 -7.34 6.44 5.02
C LEU A 37 -7.93 7.70 5.66
N ALA A 38 -9.18 7.68 6.09
CA ALA A 38 -9.81 8.83 6.73
C ALA A 38 -9.09 9.25 8.02
N GLU A 39 -8.55 8.29 8.78
CA GLU A 39 -7.79 8.59 10.00
C GLU A 39 -6.42 9.23 9.68
N VAL A 40 -5.68 8.72 8.67
CA VAL A 40 -4.33 9.23 8.35
C VAL A 40 -4.31 10.48 7.47
N LEU A 41 -5.38 10.71 6.68
CA LEU A 41 -5.55 11.89 5.83
C LEU A 41 -6.17 13.05 6.60
N SER A 42 -5.51 13.45 7.68
CA SER A 42 -5.90 14.61 8.48
C SER A 42 -5.88 15.92 7.67
N PRO A 43 -6.57 16.99 8.11
CA PRO A 43 -6.48 18.31 7.48
C PRO A 43 -5.07 18.91 7.45
N ALA A 44 -4.17 18.42 8.32
CA ALA A 44 -2.77 18.86 8.37
C ALA A 44 -1.89 18.10 7.37
N THR A 45 -2.32 16.95 6.86
CA THR A 45 -1.58 16.16 5.87
C THR A 45 -1.39 17.00 4.61
N GLN A 46 -0.16 17.05 4.11
CA GLN A 46 0.19 17.82 2.90
C GLN A 46 0.68 16.93 1.77
N ARG A 47 1.26 15.77 2.11
CA ARG A 47 1.78 14.79 1.15
C ARG A 47 1.33 13.39 1.54
N VAL A 48 1.06 12.56 0.53
CA VAL A 48 0.94 11.11 0.69
C VAL A 48 2.01 10.40 -0.14
N VAL A 49 2.70 9.43 0.45
CA VAL A 49 3.60 8.52 -0.26
C VAL A 49 2.96 7.15 -0.33
N VAL A 50 2.62 6.71 -1.54
CA VAL A 50 2.12 5.35 -1.79
C VAL A 50 3.32 4.41 -1.90
N VAL A 51 3.36 3.37 -1.08
CA VAL A 51 4.44 2.38 -1.05
C VAL A 51 3.87 1.03 -1.46
N GLY A 52 4.52 0.33 -2.38
CA GLY A 52 4.05 -0.98 -2.81
C GLY A 52 5.12 -1.77 -3.55
N ALA A 53 5.01 -3.09 -3.51
CA ALA A 53 5.93 -3.97 -4.20
C ALA A 53 5.65 -4.02 -5.72
N GLY A 54 6.71 -4.21 -6.50
CA GLY A 54 6.66 -4.35 -7.95
C GLY A 54 7.91 -5.05 -8.50
N ALA A 55 8.23 -4.79 -9.75
CA ALA A 55 9.35 -5.43 -10.45
C ALA A 55 10.60 -4.52 -10.54
N LYS A 56 10.56 -3.34 -9.93
CA LYS A 56 11.60 -2.31 -10.01
C LYS A 56 11.80 -1.65 -8.65
N ASN A 57 12.93 -0.97 -8.48
CA ASN A 57 13.19 -0.04 -7.39
C ASN A 57 13.05 1.39 -7.89
N ARG A 58 11.87 1.99 -7.76
CA ARG A 58 11.58 3.26 -8.45
C ARG A 58 10.74 4.25 -7.64
N LEU A 59 11.05 5.53 -7.80
CA LEU A 59 10.23 6.65 -7.33
C LEU A 59 9.44 7.20 -8.52
N TYR A 60 8.17 7.48 -8.30
CA TYR A 60 7.26 8.08 -9.26
C TYR A 60 6.72 9.40 -8.68
N THR A 61 6.92 10.48 -9.43
CA THR A 61 6.28 11.79 -9.23
C THR A 61 5.09 11.99 -10.16
N GLU A 62 5.03 11.20 -11.23
CA GLU A 62 3.98 11.13 -12.24
C GLU A 62 3.92 9.70 -12.79
N GLY A 63 2.83 9.36 -13.47
CA GLY A 63 2.64 8.04 -14.09
C GLY A 63 1.20 7.56 -13.94
N SER A 64 0.86 6.51 -14.71
CA SER A 64 -0.48 5.94 -14.68
C SER A 64 -0.46 4.42 -14.56
N GLY A 65 -1.47 3.90 -13.89
CA GLY A 65 -1.78 2.49 -13.76
C GLY A 65 -3.09 2.14 -14.47
N THR A 66 -3.34 0.86 -14.70
CA THR A 66 -4.55 0.41 -15.40
C THR A 66 -5.04 -0.94 -14.87
N LEU A 67 -6.36 -1.10 -14.76
CA LEU A 67 -7.00 -2.36 -14.38
C LEU A 67 -7.56 -3.15 -15.58
N ARG A 68 -7.18 -2.80 -16.81
CA ARG A 68 -7.62 -3.54 -18.02
C ARG A 68 -7.19 -5.01 -18.00
N GLY A 69 -6.05 -5.31 -17.36
CA GLY A 69 -5.61 -6.70 -17.14
C GLY A 69 -6.56 -7.53 -16.27
N PHE A 70 -7.47 -6.87 -15.55
CA PHE A 70 -8.50 -7.47 -14.71
C PHE A 70 -9.91 -7.30 -15.31
N GLY A 71 -10.01 -6.94 -16.59
CA GLY A 71 -11.28 -6.80 -17.31
C GLY A 71 -12.03 -5.50 -17.06
N VAL A 72 -11.41 -4.51 -16.38
CA VAL A 72 -12.01 -3.20 -16.10
C VAL A 72 -11.29 -2.11 -16.91
N ASP A 73 -12.03 -1.37 -17.73
CA ASP A 73 -11.51 -0.22 -18.49
C ASP A 73 -11.34 1.01 -17.57
N LEU A 74 -10.35 0.93 -16.68
CA LEU A 74 -10.02 1.99 -15.72
C LEU A 74 -8.53 2.30 -15.79
N ASP A 75 -8.22 3.58 -16.03
CA ASP A 75 -6.91 4.19 -15.83
C ASP A 75 -6.89 4.98 -14.53
N VAL A 76 -5.75 4.96 -13.85
CA VAL A 76 -5.51 5.66 -12.59
C VAL A 76 -4.26 6.50 -12.73
N ASP A 77 -4.40 7.81 -12.62
CA ASP A 77 -3.29 8.75 -12.72
C ASP A 77 -2.78 9.15 -11.32
N LEU A 78 -1.46 9.03 -11.12
CA LEU A 78 -0.77 9.50 -9.92
C LEU A 78 -0.71 11.03 -9.85
N SER A 79 -0.70 11.69 -11.02
CA SER A 79 -0.53 13.13 -11.13
C SER A 79 -1.52 13.86 -10.23
N PHE A 80 -1.04 14.92 -9.57
CA PHE A 80 -1.87 15.81 -8.76
C PHE A 80 -1.79 17.21 -9.33
N ALA A 81 -2.91 17.91 -9.34
CA ALA A 81 -2.90 19.32 -9.66
C ALA A 81 -2.29 20.06 -8.46
N LEU A 82 -1.09 20.62 -8.64
CA LEU A 82 -0.76 21.82 -7.88
C LEU A 82 -1.84 22.84 -8.28
N ASN A 83 -2.73 23.17 -7.35
CA ASN A 83 -3.83 24.08 -7.64
C ASN A 83 -3.25 25.50 -7.78
N VAL A 84 -2.69 25.80 -8.96
CA VAL A 84 -2.20 27.13 -9.33
C VAL A 84 -3.41 27.91 -9.87
N PRO A 85 -3.91 28.93 -9.15
CA PRO A 85 -5.08 29.67 -9.60
C PRO A 85 -4.84 30.29 -10.97
N GLY A 86 -5.66 29.91 -11.96
CA GLY A 86 -5.63 30.47 -13.32
C GLY A 86 -4.90 29.65 -14.37
N GLU A 87 -4.28 28.52 -14.02
CA GLU A 87 -3.76 27.58 -15.02
C GLU A 87 -4.82 26.54 -15.40
N PRO A 88 -5.02 26.25 -16.70
CA PRO A 88 -5.85 25.12 -17.11
C PRO A 88 -5.24 23.82 -16.57
N PRO A 89 -6.07 22.80 -16.26
CA PRO A 89 -5.55 21.49 -15.85
C PRO A 89 -4.51 21.01 -16.86
N LEU A 90 -3.38 20.50 -16.36
CA LEU A 90 -2.35 19.93 -17.22
C LEU A 90 -3.00 18.88 -18.15
N PRO A 91 -2.75 18.94 -19.47
CA PRO A 91 -3.27 17.92 -20.37
C PRO A 91 -2.76 16.55 -19.92
N GLN A 92 -3.68 15.58 -19.80
CA GLN A 92 -3.31 14.19 -19.48
C GLN A 92 -2.25 13.74 -20.49
N ALA A 93 -1.05 13.44 -20.00
CA ALA A 93 0.05 13.02 -20.85
C ALA A 93 -0.38 11.77 -21.63
N PRO A 94 -0.32 11.76 -22.97
CA PRO A 94 -0.71 10.61 -23.75
C PRO A 94 0.26 9.45 -23.47
N GLY A 95 -0.21 8.42 -22.75
CA GLY A 95 0.19 7.01 -22.83
C GLY A 95 1.68 6.62 -22.81
N GLY A 96 2.59 7.53 -22.47
CA GLY A 96 4.04 7.34 -22.54
C GLY A 96 4.78 7.47 -21.20
N GLY A 97 4.06 7.73 -20.11
CA GLY A 97 4.61 7.69 -18.76
C GLY A 97 4.89 6.25 -18.32
N ASP A 98 5.86 6.06 -17.41
CA ASP A 98 6.11 4.75 -16.83
C ASP A 98 4.87 4.21 -16.13
N ARG A 99 4.54 2.94 -16.42
CA ARG A 99 3.35 2.28 -15.90
C ARG A 99 3.54 1.94 -14.42
N LEU A 100 2.59 2.35 -13.60
CA LEU A 100 2.55 1.96 -12.19
C LEU A 100 2.29 0.45 -12.06
N PRO A 101 2.98 -0.26 -11.16
CA PRO A 101 2.62 -1.62 -10.78
C PRO A 101 1.25 -1.64 -10.07
N LEU A 102 0.67 -2.83 -9.91
CA LEU A 102 -0.68 -2.99 -9.37
C LEU A 102 -0.85 -2.36 -7.98
N ALA A 103 0.10 -2.60 -7.07
CA ALA A 103 0.04 -2.04 -5.71
C ALA A 103 -0.05 -0.50 -5.74
N LEU A 104 0.81 0.16 -6.51
CA LEU A 104 0.78 1.62 -6.65
C LEU A 104 -0.46 2.14 -7.38
N THR A 105 -0.96 1.37 -8.36
CA THR A 105 -2.23 1.65 -9.05
C THR A 105 -3.40 1.67 -8.07
N LEU A 106 -3.51 0.65 -7.21
CA LEU A 106 -4.59 0.53 -6.24
C LEU A 106 -4.49 1.54 -5.10
N GLY A 107 -3.28 1.82 -4.60
CA GLY A 107 -3.08 2.88 -3.62
C GLY A 107 -3.49 4.25 -4.16
N THR A 108 -3.10 4.55 -5.40
CA THR A 108 -3.51 5.79 -6.07
C THR A 108 -5.03 5.84 -6.28
N TRP A 109 -5.64 4.73 -6.69
CA TRP A 109 -7.10 4.64 -6.84
C TRP A 109 -7.84 4.88 -5.51
N LEU A 110 -7.37 4.28 -4.42
CA LEU A 110 -7.94 4.48 -3.08
C LEU A 110 -7.83 5.95 -2.64
N LEU A 111 -6.71 6.63 -2.92
CA LEU A 111 -6.58 8.07 -2.65
C LEU A 111 -7.60 8.90 -3.43
N GLN A 112 -7.86 8.55 -4.69
CA GLN A 112 -8.92 9.19 -5.48
C GLN A 112 -10.30 8.93 -4.88
N GLN A 113 -10.58 7.71 -4.40
CA GLN A 113 -11.84 7.39 -3.71
C GLN A 113 -11.98 8.16 -2.39
N ALA A 114 -10.88 8.41 -1.70
CA ALA A 114 -10.84 9.22 -0.47
C ALA A 114 -10.97 10.73 -0.74
N GLY A 115 -11.00 11.15 -2.01
CA GLY A 115 -11.04 12.57 -2.38
C GLY A 115 -9.74 13.31 -2.08
N TRP A 116 -8.62 12.60 -1.89
CA TRP A 116 -7.33 13.23 -1.64
C TRP A 116 -6.83 13.95 -2.91
N SER A 117 -6.61 15.26 -2.80
CA SER A 117 -6.14 16.10 -3.90
C SER A 117 -4.76 16.72 -3.68
N GLY A 118 -4.12 16.46 -2.54
CA GLY A 118 -2.80 17.01 -2.20
C GLY A 118 -1.66 16.31 -2.94
N GLU A 119 -0.43 16.65 -2.55
CA GLU A 119 0.79 16.09 -3.14
C GLU A 119 0.82 14.56 -2.96
N ARG A 120 1.20 13.85 -4.03
CA ARG A 120 1.31 12.40 -4.05
C ARG A 120 2.61 11.97 -4.72
N LEU A 121 3.30 11.04 -4.07
CA LEU A 121 4.44 10.32 -4.63
C LEU A 121 4.15 8.82 -4.54
N ALA A 122 4.81 8.03 -5.39
CA ALA A 122 4.75 6.57 -5.26
C ALA A 122 6.14 5.96 -5.26
N VAL A 123 6.35 4.97 -4.40
CA VAL A 123 7.61 4.24 -4.22
C VAL A 123 7.36 2.78 -4.49
N GLU A 124 7.94 2.29 -5.58
CA GLU A 124 8.03 0.88 -5.90
C GLU A 124 9.31 0.30 -5.29
N ILE A 125 9.14 -0.84 -4.62
CA ILE A 125 10.21 -1.68 -4.11
C ILE A 125 10.15 -3.02 -4.84
N ASP A 126 11.30 -3.51 -5.30
CA ASP A 126 11.39 -4.79 -5.98
C ASP A 126 10.90 -5.90 -5.04
N MET A 127 9.95 -6.69 -5.52
CA MET A 127 9.36 -7.79 -4.77
C MET A 127 10.37 -8.87 -4.37
N THR A 128 11.52 -8.91 -5.03
CA THR A 128 12.61 -9.86 -4.78
C THR A 128 13.73 -9.29 -3.91
N ALA A 129 13.66 -8.01 -3.54
CA ALA A 129 14.68 -7.34 -2.75
C ALA A 129 15.00 -8.07 -1.45
N ASP A 130 16.27 -8.09 -1.07
CA ASP A 130 16.69 -8.49 0.28
C ASP A 130 16.56 -7.34 1.30
N GLU A 131 16.78 -7.64 2.58
CA GLU A 131 16.67 -6.65 3.65
C GLU A 131 17.61 -5.45 3.45
N ALA A 132 18.83 -5.69 2.98
CA ALA A 132 19.82 -4.63 2.78
C ALA A 132 19.43 -3.71 1.60
N GLU A 133 18.86 -4.28 0.54
CA GLU A 133 18.32 -3.52 -0.59
C GLU A 133 17.13 -2.67 -0.16
N VAL A 134 16.21 -3.22 0.65
CA VAL A 134 15.07 -2.46 1.19
C VAL A 134 15.54 -1.35 2.14
N ASP A 135 16.53 -1.60 3.00
CA ASP A 135 17.08 -0.60 3.91
C ASP A 135 17.79 0.53 3.16
N SER A 136 18.59 0.18 2.14
CA SER A 136 19.20 1.17 1.24
C SER A 136 18.12 2.04 0.58
N ARG A 137 17.03 1.42 0.13
CA ARG A 137 15.90 2.14 -0.46
C ARG A 137 15.19 3.04 0.54
N ALA A 138 15.05 2.61 1.78
CA ALA A 138 14.46 3.40 2.86
C ALA A 138 15.27 4.68 3.13
N LEU A 139 16.60 4.60 3.11
CA LEU A 139 17.48 5.76 3.26
C LEU A 139 17.31 6.76 2.11
N GLU A 140 17.24 6.29 0.86
CA GLU A 140 16.99 7.15 -0.31
C GLU A 140 15.64 7.87 -0.20
N VAL A 141 14.60 7.14 0.19
CA VAL A 141 13.25 7.70 0.35
C VAL A 141 13.20 8.67 1.53
N ALA A 142 13.83 8.34 2.66
CA ALA A 142 13.92 9.22 3.81
C ALA A 142 14.59 10.56 3.45
N HIS A 143 15.69 10.51 2.68
CA HIS A 143 16.37 11.72 2.19
C HIS A 143 15.46 12.61 1.35
N LEU A 144 14.63 12.01 0.48
CA LEU A 144 13.65 12.75 -0.34
C LEU A 144 12.52 13.35 0.51
N LEU A 145 12.22 12.75 1.67
CA LEU A 145 11.17 13.19 2.59
C LEU A 145 11.68 14.14 3.69
N GLU A 146 12.96 14.55 3.67
CA GLU A 146 13.59 15.43 4.67
C GLU A 146 12.89 16.78 4.89
N SER A 147 11.93 17.15 4.02
CA SER A 147 11.05 18.29 4.28
C SER A 147 10.21 18.13 5.56
N ASP A 148 9.95 19.24 6.25
CA ASP A 148 9.01 19.32 7.38
C ASP A 148 7.53 19.15 6.99
N LEU A 149 7.24 18.75 5.74
CA LEU A 149 5.88 18.51 5.27
C LEU A 149 5.25 17.34 6.06
N PRO A 150 4.05 17.53 6.64
CA PRO A 150 3.25 16.46 7.21
C PRO A 150 2.92 15.43 6.14
N THR A 151 3.54 14.26 6.24
CA THR A 151 3.48 13.20 5.23
C THR A 151 2.77 11.98 5.80
N ALA A 152 1.74 11.50 5.12
CA ALA A 152 1.16 10.19 5.40
C ALA A 152 1.77 9.13 4.47
N LEU A 153 1.89 7.91 4.96
CA LEU A 153 2.23 6.75 4.12
C LEU A 153 0.96 5.94 3.81
N LEU A 154 0.85 5.47 2.58
CA LEU A 154 -0.13 4.46 2.16
C LEU A 154 0.61 3.21 1.70
N VAL A 155 0.68 2.19 2.55
CA VAL A 155 1.37 0.94 2.28
C VAL A 155 0.39 -0.05 1.69
N VAL A 156 0.62 -0.45 0.44
CA VAL A 156 -0.25 -1.34 -0.33
C VAL A 156 0.43 -2.71 -0.45
N ALA A 157 -0.07 -3.68 0.30
CA ALA A 157 0.60 -4.96 0.52
C ALA A 157 -0.41 -6.07 0.89
N ASP A 158 -0.27 -7.24 0.25
CA ASP A 158 -1.00 -8.45 0.62
C ASP A 158 -0.15 -9.36 1.52
N GLY A 159 -0.83 -10.11 2.38
CA GLY A 159 -0.26 -11.25 3.12
C GLY A 159 -0.04 -12.46 2.25
N SER A 160 -0.01 -13.63 2.89
CA SER A 160 0.21 -14.91 2.21
C SER A 160 -0.84 -15.17 1.14
N ALA A 161 -0.42 -15.72 -0.01
CA ALA A 161 -1.33 -16.11 -1.09
C ALA A 161 -1.70 -17.61 -1.03
N ALA A 162 -1.53 -18.23 0.14
CA ALA A 162 -1.44 -19.68 0.33
C ALA A 162 -2.34 -20.22 1.46
N ARG A 163 -3.44 -19.53 1.81
CA ARG A 163 -4.27 -19.87 2.99
C ARG A 163 -5.22 -21.04 2.80
N THR A 164 -5.48 -21.46 1.56
CA THR A 164 -6.44 -22.54 1.25
C THR A 164 -5.94 -23.35 0.05
N GLU A 165 -6.50 -24.54 -0.17
CA GLU A 165 -6.19 -25.35 -1.36
C GLU A 165 -6.55 -24.64 -2.67
N LYS A 166 -7.52 -23.72 -2.64
CA LYS A 166 -7.96 -22.92 -3.79
C LYS A 166 -7.25 -21.58 -3.90
N ALA A 167 -6.34 -21.28 -2.97
CA ALA A 167 -5.59 -20.04 -2.99
C ALA A 167 -4.65 -20.01 -4.22
N PRO A 168 -4.27 -18.82 -4.73
CA PRO A 168 -3.42 -18.69 -5.90
C PRO A 168 -2.10 -19.47 -5.81
N ALA A 169 -1.50 -19.55 -4.62
CA ALA A 169 -0.25 -20.28 -4.38
C ALA A 169 -0.45 -21.69 -3.80
N SER A 170 -1.68 -22.21 -3.77
CA SER A 170 -2.07 -23.45 -3.06
C SER A 170 -1.82 -23.39 -1.54
N LEU A 171 -2.36 -24.36 -0.79
CA LEU A 171 -2.25 -24.35 0.67
C LEU A 171 -0.79 -24.52 1.13
N HIS A 172 -0.31 -23.59 1.94
CA HIS A 172 0.90 -23.74 2.74
C HIS A 172 0.53 -23.73 4.24
N PRO A 173 0.93 -24.74 5.05
CA PRO A 173 0.53 -24.83 6.47
C PRO A 173 0.89 -23.58 7.30
N GLU A 174 2.01 -22.95 6.95
CA GLU A 174 2.52 -21.77 7.68
C GLU A 174 1.89 -20.45 7.22
N ALA A 175 1.08 -20.43 6.16
CA ALA A 175 0.46 -19.22 5.63
C ALA A 175 -0.39 -18.50 6.70
N ALA A 176 -1.16 -19.27 7.46
CA ALA A 176 -1.99 -18.72 8.53
C ALA A 176 -1.17 -18.14 9.69
N GLY A 177 -0.04 -18.77 10.02
CA GLY A 177 0.86 -18.30 11.06
C GLY A 177 1.57 -17.01 10.64
N PHE A 178 1.99 -16.91 9.37
CA PHE A 178 2.61 -15.70 8.84
C PHE A 178 1.65 -14.51 8.85
N ASP A 179 0.43 -14.65 8.33
CA ASP A 179 -0.55 -13.55 8.34
C ASP A 179 -0.89 -13.10 9.78
N ALA A 180 -0.99 -14.04 10.73
CA ALA A 180 -1.21 -13.71 12.13
C ALA A 180 -0.04 -12.91 12.73
N ALA A 181 1.20 -13.19 12.32
CA ALA A 181 2.36 -12.39 12.70
C ALA A 181 2.32 -10.97 12.10
N VAL A 182 1.90 -10.85 10.84
CA VAL A 182 1.66 -9.53 10.20
C VAL A 182 0.57 -8.77 10.96
N ALA A 183 -0.57 -9.39 11.25
CA ALA A 183 -1.66 -8.77 11.98
C ALA A 183 -1.21 -8.28 13.37
N ALA A 184 -0.42 -9.09 14.09
CA ALA A 184 0.13 -8.72 15.39
C ALA A 184 1.13 -7.56 15.30
N ALA A 185 1.97 -7.53 14.26
CA ALA A 185 2.90 -6.42 14.01
C ALA A 185 2.16 -5.11 13.67
N LEU A 186 1.11 -5.19 12.84
CA LEU A 186 0.26 -4.03 12.53
C LEU A 186 -0.52 -3.55 13.77
N ALA A 187 -1.05 -4.46 14.58
CA ALA A 187 -1.79 -4.10 15.78
C ALA A 187 -0.93 -3.47 16.90
N SER A 188 0.40 -3.66 16.87
CA SER A 188 1.28 -3.14 17.92
C SER A 188 1.55 -1.63 17.80
N GLY A 189 1.48 -1.07 16.58
CA GLY A 189 1.91 0.30 16.31
C GLY A 189 3.41 0.53 16.49
N LEU A 190 4.20 -0.55 16.47
CA LEU A 190 5.66 -0.52 16.63
C LEU A 190 6.30 -0.90 15.30
N PRO A 191 6.93 0.05 14.58
CA PRO A 191 7.61 -0.20 13.31
C PRO A 191 8.59 -1.38 13.38
N ALA A 192 9.34 -1.49 14.49
CA ALA A 192 10.30 -2.57 14.70
C ALA A 192 9.70 -3.98 14.62
N ASN A 193 8.43 -4.18 15.00
CA ASN A 193 7.78 -5.49 14.87
C ASN A 193 7.47 -5.81 13.41
N LEU A 194 7.17 -4.80 12.61
CA LEU A 194 6.90 -4.95 11.19
C LEU A 194 8.18 -5.25 10.40
N GLY A 195 9.30 -4.61 10.76
CA GLY A 195 10.62 -4.92 10.21
C GLY A 195 11.24 -6.25 10.69
N ALA A 196 10.65 -6.89 11.69
CA ALA A 196 11.10 -8.20 12.19
C ALA A 196 10.36 -9.39 11.54
N LEU A 197 9.48 -9.14 10.56
CA LEU A 197 8.80 -10.19 9.81
C LEU A 197 9.82 -11.02 9.02
N ASP A 198 9.75 -12.33 9.16
CA ASP A 198 10.66 -13.27 8.50
C ASP A 198 10.46 -13.26 6.97
N ARG A 199 11.48 -12.81 6.25
CA ARG A 199 11.51 -12.74 4.79
C ARG A 199 11.45 -14.11 4.14
N GLU A 200 12.20 -15.08 4.66
CA GLU A 200 12.22 -16.43 4.10
C GLU A 200 10.83 -17.05 4.21
N ARG A 201 10.19 -16.88 5.37
CA ARG A 201 8.81 -17.31 5.56
C ARG A 201 7.84 -16.58 4.62
N ALA A 202 8.01 -15.27 4.41
CA ALA A 202 7.19 -14.52 3.46
C ALA A 202 7.27 -15.12 2.04
N ILE A 203 8.47 -15.51 1.60
CA ILE A 203 8.70 -16.17 0.30
C ILE A 203 8.00 -17.53 0.27
N GLU A 204 8.18 -18.37 1.30
CA GLU A 204 7.57 -19.70 1.39
C GLU A 204 6.04 -19.67 1.24
N VAL A 205 5.39 -18.66 1.84
CA VAL A 205 3.92 -18.51 1.82
C VAL A 205 3.41 -17.59 0.71
N SER A 206 4.29 -17.18 -0.20
CA SER A 206 3.98 -16.27 -1.32
C SER A 206 3.35 -14.94 -0.88
N ALA A 207 3.86 -14.35 0.21
CA ALA A 207 3.45 -13.04 0.70
C ALA A 207 4.24 -11.92 0.00
N GLY A 208 3.67 -11.39 -1.09
CA GLY A 208 4.29 -10.33 -1.89
C GLY A 208 4.37 -8.96 -1.20
N GLY A 209 3.69 -8.77 -0.07
CA GLY A 209 3.67 -7.52 0.69
C GLY A 209 4.91 -7.23 1.54
N TRP A 210 5.75 -8.23 1.80
CA TRP A 210 6.87 -8.11 2.75
C TRP A 210 7.81 -6.93 2.48
N PRO A 211 8.31 -6.67 1.25
CA PRO A 211 9.23 -5.55 1.00
C PRO A 211 8.61 -4.18 1.30
N ALA A 212 7.31 -4.01 1.06
CA ALA A 212 6.61 -2.77 1.34
C ALA A 212 6.43 -2.53 2.85
N TRP A 213 6.17 -3.59 3.61
CA TRP A 213 6.12 -3.53 5.07
C TRP A 213 7.48 -3.25 5.70
N HIS A 214 8.53 -3.90 5.21
CA HIS A 214 9.90 -3.65 5.69
C HIS A 214 10.35 -2.21 5.40
N LEU A 215 10.06 -1.71 4.19
CA LEU A 215 10.32 -0.31 3.84
C LEU A 215 9.55 0.67 4.75
N ALA A 216 8.27 0.40 5.02
CA ALA A 216 7.46 1.22 5.92
C ALA A 216 8.01 1.21 7.36
N SER A 217 8.47 0.05 7.83
CA SER A 217 9.17 -0.07 9.12
C SER A 217 10.38 0.84 9.18
N SER A 218 11.28 0.77 8.19
CA SER A 218 12.50 1.56 8.15
C SER A 218 12.22 3.07 8.04
N LEU A 219 11.20 3.48 7.27
CA LEU A 219 10.77 4.88 7.19
C LEU A 219 10.18 5.42 8.50
N CYS A 220 9.51 4.56 9.27
CA CYS A 220 8.86 4.94 10.53
C CYS A 220 9.76 4.72 11.76
N ALA A 221 11.01 4.31 11.58
CA ALA A 221 11.91 3.96 12.66
C ALA A 221 12.05 5.09 13.70
N GLY A 222 11.95 4.72 14.98
CA GLY A 222 12.07 5.66 16.11
C GLY A 222 10.78 6.40 16.49
N ALA A 223 9.68 6.24 15.75
CA ALA A 223 8.36 6.72 16.14
C ALA A 223 7.51 5.61 16.79
N GLU A 224 6.59 6.01 17.66
CA GLU A 224 5.53 5.15 18.18
C GLU A 224 4.17 5.62 17.67
N PHE A 225 3.31 4.65 17.35
CA PHE A 225 2.00 4.93 16.79
C PHE A 225 0.89 4.36 17.67
N GLN A 226 -0.23 5.07 17.71
CA GLN A 226 -1.50 4.47 18.05
C GLN A 226 -1.97 3.68 16.83
N ALA A 227 -2.15 2.36 17.01
CA ALA A 227 -2.61 1.47 15.96
C ALA A 227 -4.07 1.06 16.16
N ARG A 228 -4.76 0.81 15.04
CA ARG A 228 -6.05 0.13 15.02
C ARG A 228 -6.08 -0.81 13.81
N MET A 229 -6.70 -1.97 14.00
CA MET A 229 -6.97 -2.93 12.93
C MET A 229 -8.40 -2.74 12.45
N HIS A 230 -8.60 -2.79 11.14
CA HIS A 230 -9.90 -2.73 10.49
C HIS A 230 -10.31 -4.05 9.85
N ALA A 231 -9.35 -4.82 9.33
CA ALA A 231 -9.60 -6.12 8.73
C ALA A 231 -8.38 -7.05 8.84
N ASP A 232 -8.66 -8.33 9.00
CA ASP A 232 -7.74 -9.46 8.84
C ASP A 232 -8.59 -10.61 8.30
N GLU A 233 -8.60 -10.75 6.98
CA GLU A 233 -9.48 -11.68 6.28
C GLU A 233 -8.79 -12.34 5.10
N ALA A 234 -9.23 -13.54 4.73
CA ALA A 234 -8.66 -14.28 3.60
C ALA A 234 -9.74 -14.98 2.73
N PRO A 235 -10.74 -14.24 2.21
CA PRO A 235 -11.91 -14.83 1.54
C PRO A 235 -11.54 -15.64 0.29
N TYR A 236 -10.44 -15.29 -0.38
CA TYR A 236 -9.93 -15.99 -1.57
C TYR A 236 -8.64 -16.76 -1.31
N GLY A 237 -8.33 -17.01 -0.04
CA GLY A 237 -7.09 -17.66 0.37
C GLY A 237 -5.85 -16.77 0.29
N VAL A 238 -6.02 -15.46 0.10
CA VAL A 238 -4.97 -14.45 0.20
C VAL A 238 -5.22 -13.60 1.45
N GLY A 239 -4.20 -13.37 2.28
CA GLY A 239 -4.31 -12.53 3.47
C GLY A 239 -4.50 -11.06 3.10
N TYR A 240 -5.65 -10.50 3.45
CA TYR A 240 -5.98 -9.08 3.31
C TYR A 240 -6.05 -8.45 4.69
N LEU A 241 -5.07 -7.60 4.98
CA LEU A 241 -4.97 -6.90 6.26
C LEU A 241 -5.16 -5.41 6.03
N VAL A 242 -5.93 -4.78 6.91
CA VAL A 242 -6.14 -3.33 6.91
C VAL A 242 -5.95 -2.78 8.30
N ALA A 243 -5.11 -1.76 8.41
CA ALA A 243 -4.79 -1.11 9.67
C ALA A 243 -4.43 0.36 9.45
N GLU A 244 -4.52 1.16 10.50
CA GLU A 244 -3.98 2.51 10.54
C GLU A 244 -3.08 2.73 11.75
N TRP A 245 -2.03 3.53 11.54
CA TRP A 245 -1.10 4.03 12.54
C TRP A 245 -1.14 5.55 12.52
N VAL A 246 -1.30 6.17 13.69
CA VAL A 246 -1.20 7.64 13.88
C VAL A 246 -0.13 7.91 14.93
N VAL A 247 0.76 8.88 14.66
CA VAL A 247 1.85 9.22 15.61
C VAL A 247 1.27 9.59 16.98
N ARG A 248 1.89 9.10 18.05
CA ARG A 248 1.56 9.45 19.44
C ARG A 248 2.13 10.79 19.89
#